data_AF-A0A963RCL5-F1
#
_entry.id   AF-A0A963RCL5-F1
#
_cell.length_a   1.000
_cell.length_b   1.000
_cell.length_c   1.000
_cell.angle_alpha   90.00
_cell.angle_beta   90.00
_cell.angle_gamma   90.00
#
_symmetry.space_group_name_H-M   'P 1'
#
loop_
_entity.id
_entity.type
_entity.pdbx_description
1 polymer ?
#
loop_
_entity_poly.entity_id
_entity_poly.type
_entity_poly.pdbx_seq_one_letter_code
_entity_poly.pdbx_strand_id
1 'polypeptide(L)' 'MTQRNLPAVPSLGGEQSLNRYLTEIKKFPVLTPEQEYMLAKRYQEHEDPEAAAQLVTSHLRLVAKIAMG' A
#
# COMPACT_ATOMS: atom_id res chain seq x y z
N MET A 1 26.26 -41.79 5.60
CA MET A 1 25.77 -40.70 4.73
C MET A 1 24.69 -39.96 5.51
N THR A 2 25.03 -38.82 6.12
CA THR A 2 24.15 -38.11 7.07
C THR A 2 23.32 -37.06 6.32
N GLN A 3 22.00 -37.25 6.28
CA GLN A 3 21.02 -36.29 5.75
C GLN A 3 21.11 -34.96 6.51
N ARG A 4 21.39 -33.87 5.79
CA ARG A 4 21.32 -32.50 6.29
C ARG A 4 19.84 -32.10 6.33
N ASN A 5 19.25 -32.06 7.52
CA ASN A 5 17.93 -31.45 7.71
C ASN A 5 18.11 -29.93 7.65
N LEU A 6 17.87 -29.34 6.48
CA LEU A 6 17.87 -27.89 6.30
C LEU A 6 16.69 -27.31 7.07
N PRO A 7 16.88 -26.27 7.91
CA PRO A 7 15.75 -25.60 8.54
C PRO A 7 14.88 -25.00 7.43
N ALA A 8 13.63 -25.44 7.33
CA ALA A 8 12.64 -24.84 6.46
C ALA A 8 12.47 -23.38 6.91
N VAL A 9 13.07 -22.46 6.16
CA VAL A 9 12.75 -21.04 6.29
C VAL A 9 11.25 -20.95 6.02
N PRO A 10 10.44 -20.42 6.94
CA PRO A 10 9.03 -20.27 6.68
C PRO A 10 8.93 -19.30 5.51
N SER A 11 8.65 -19.83 4.32
CA SER A 11 8.12 -19.04 3.22
C SER A 11 6.82 -18.47 3.77
N LEU A 12 6.85 -17.21 4.20
CA LEU A 12 5.65 -16.43 4.46
C LEU A 12 4.88 -16.45 3.14
N GLY A 13 3.98 -17.43 3.00
CA GLY A 13 3.27 -17.70 1.76
C GLY A 13 2.68 -16.40 1.23
N GLY A 14 2.75 -16.20 -0.09
CA GLY A 14 2.33 -14.94 -0.72
C GLY A 14 0.96 -14.46 -0.23
N GLU A 15 0.08 -15.39 0.13
CA GLU A 15 -1.24 -15.14 0.74
C GLU A 15 -1.18 -14.43 2.11
N GLN A 16 -0.28 -14.82 3.02
CA GLN A 16 -0.12 -14.15 4.32
C GLN A 16 0.47 -12.74 4.17
N SER A 17 1.46 -12.60 3.29
CA SER A 17 2.08 -11.30 2.97
C SER A 17 1.09 -10.33 2.31
N LEU A 18 0.25 -10.85 1.40
CA LEU A 18 -0.82 -10.08 0.75
C LEU A 18 -1.91 -9.67 1.75
N ASN A 19 -2.35 -10.58 2.64
CA ASN A 19 -3.37 -10.26 3.64
C ASN A 19 -2.92 -9.14 4.59
N ARG A 20 -1.64 -9.17 4.99
CA ARG A 20 -1.02 -8.09 5.77
C ARG A 20 -1.03 -6.78 5.00
N TYR A 21 -0.58 -6.77 3.73
CA TYR A 21 -0.63 -5.58 2.89
C TYR A 21 -2.04 -4.99 2.78
N LEU A 22 -3.05 -5.84 2.51
CA LEU A 22 -4.45 -5.42 2.42
C LEU A 22 -4.99 -4.85 3.75
N THR A 23 -4.49 -5.32 4.89
CA THR A 23 -4.85 -4.81 6.21
C THR A 23 -4.20 -3.45 6.47
N GLU A 24 -2.93 -3.27 6.08
CA GLU A 24 -2.23 -1.99 6.22
C GLU A 24 -2.87 -0.88 5.37
N ILE A 25 -3.17 -1.13 4.09
CA ILE A 25 -3.75 -0.11 3.22
C ILE A 25 -5.16 0.35 3.64
N LYS A 26 -5.87 -0.46 4.44
CA LYS A 26 -7.19 -0.09 5.00
C LYS A 26 -7.09 0.93 6.13
N LYS A 27 -5.91 1.12 6.72
CA LYS A 27 -5.70 2.09 7.80
C LYS A 27 -5.59 3.53 7.30
N PHE A 28 -5.25 3.71 6.01
CA PHE A 28 -5.17 5.05 5.44
C PHE A 28 -6.56 5.69 5.34
N PRO A 29 -6.69 6.97 5.73
CA PRO A 29 -7.94 7.71 5.63
C PRO A 29 -8.32 7.91 4.16
N VAL A 30 -9.63 7.92 3.89
CA VAL A 30 -10.16 8.32 2.58
C VAL A 30 -10.26 9.84 2.57
N LEU A 31 -9.76 10.44 1.49
CA LEU A 31 -9.79 11.89 1.31
C LEU A 31 -11.17 12.34 0.82
N THR A 32 -11.59 13.54 1.22
CA THR A 32 -12.73 14.21 0.57
C THR A 32 -12.28 14.82 -0.76
N PRO A 33 -13.21 15.11 -1.69
CA PRO A 33 -12.88 15.75 -2.96
C PRO A 33 -12.13 17.09 -2.79
N GLU A 34 -12.47 17.86 -1.76
CA GLU A 34 -11.75 19.12 -1.48
C GLU A 34 -10.31 18.87 -1.04
N GLN A 35 -10.08 17.85 -0.21
CA GLN A 35 -8.74 17.49 0.24
C GLN A 35 -7.87 17.01 -0.91
N GLU A 36 -8.41 16.19 -1.81
CA GLU A 36 -7.71 15.74 -3.02
C GLU A 36 -7.31 16.92 -3.90
N TYR A 37 -8.25 17.85 -4.14
CA TYR A 37 -7.96 19.05 -4.93
C TYR A 37 -6.82 19.87 -4.32
N MET A 38 -6.88 20.10 -3.00
CA MET A 38 -5.86 20.89 -2.29
C MET A 38 -4.49 20.20 -2.32
N LEU A 39 -4.43 18.89 -2.10
CA LEU A 39 -3.17 18.14 -2.16
C LEU A 39 -2.60 18.08 -3.57
N ALA A 40 -3.46 17.89 -4.59
CA ALA A 40 -3.03 17.87 -5.98
C ALA A 40 -2.47 19.22 -6.42
N LYS A 41 -3.16 20.31 -6.06
CA LYS A 41 -2.69 21.67 -6.31
C LYS A 41 -1.36 21.94 -5.61
N ARG A 42 -1.25 21.55 -4.33
CA ARG A 42 -0.02 21.71 -3.54
C ARG A 42 1.16 20.96 -4.15
N TYR A 43 0.95 19.73 -4.62
CA TYR A 43 1.98 18.98 -5.35
C TYR A 43 2.36 19.67 -6.66
N GLN A 44 1.37 20.16 -7.42
CA GLN A 44 1.63 20.84 -8.70
C GLN A 44 2.39 22.16 -8.54
N GLU A 45 2.05 22.97 -7.53
CA GLU A 45 2.61 24.31 -7.35
C GLU A 45 3.94 24.30 -6.57
N HIS A 46 4.12 23.34 -5.67
CA HIS A 46 5.25 23.31 -4.73
C HIS A 46 6.09 22.05 -4.82
N GLU A 47 5.81 21.14 -5.76
CA GLU A 47 6.47 19.84 -5.89
C GLU A 47 6.49 19.05 -4.57
N ASP A 48 5.45 19.22 -3.76
CA ASP A 48 5.39 18.73 -2.38
C ASP A 48 5.29 17.19 -2.33
N PRO A 49 6.35 16.47 -1.94
CA PRO A 49 6.36 15.02 -1.94
C PRO A 49 5.42 14.43 -0.88
N GLU A 50 5.13 15.15 0.21
CA GLU A 50 4.18 14.71 1.22
C GLU A 50 2.75 14.76 0.69
N ALA A 51 2.43 15.79 -0.10
CA ALA A 51 1.12 15.88 -0.76
C ALA A 51 0.91 14.72 -1.75
N ALA A 52 1.94 14.40 -2.55
CA ALA A 52 1.92 13.24 -3.44
C ALA A 52 1.76 11.92 -2.65
N ALA A 53 2.50 11.74 -1.55
CA ALA A 53 2.41 10.54 -0.72
C ALA A 53 1.01 10.36 -0.12
N GLN A 54 0.36 11.44 0.32
CA GLN A 54 -1.00 11.40 0.85
C GLN A 54 -2.03 11.03 -0.23
N LEU A 55 -1.89 11.57 -1.44
CA LEU A 55 -2.74 11.21 -2.58
C LEU A 55 -2.58 9.74 -2.94
N VAL A 56 -1.35 9.25 -3.04
CA VAL A 56 -1.09 7.84 -3.41
C VAL A 56 -1.62 6.89 -2.33
N THR A 57 -1.33 7.16 -1.05
CA THR A 57 -1.69 6.26 0.05
C THR A 57 -3.20 6.13 0.26
N SER A 58 -3.97 7.21 0.07
CA SER A 58 -5.44 7.18 0.17
C SER A 58 -6.09 6.32 -0.92
N HIS A 59 -5.48 6.24 -2.10
CA HIS A 59 -5.99 5.50 -3.26
C HIS A 59 -5.54 4.03 -3.34
N LEU A 60 -4.62 3.57 -2.47
CA LEU A 60 -4.11 2.19 -2.50
C LEU A 60 -5.22 1.14 -2.37
N ARG A 61 -6.28 1.46 -1.62
CA ARG A 61 -7.44 0.58 -1.46
C ARG A 61 -8.19 0.37 -2.79
N LEU A 62 -8.33 1.43 -3.59
CA LEU A 62 -8.96 1.36 -4.91
C LEU A 62 -8.09 0.56 -5.87
N VAL A 63 -6.77 0.82 -5.88
CA VAL A 63 -5.80 0.07 -6.71
C VAL A 63 -5.85 -1.42 -6.39
N ALA A 64 -5.83 -1.78 -5.10
CA ALA A 64 -5.93 -3.17 -4.67
C ALA A 64 -7.24 -3.82 -5.12
N LYS A 65 -8.37 -3.09 -5.01
CA LYS A 65 -9.66 -3.57 -5.49
C LYS A 65 -9.65 -3.85 -7.00
N ILE A 66 -9.13 -2.93 -7.81
CA ILE A 66 -9.03 -3.10 -9.27
C ILE A 66 -8.11 -4.26 -9.64
N ALA A 67 -6.99 -4.42 -8.93
CA ALA A 67 -6.03 -5.49 -9.18
C ALA A 67 -6.56 -6.90 -8.81
N MET A 68 -7.48 -7.00 -7.85
CA MET A 68 -8.04 -8.27 -7.38
C MET A 68 -9.26 -8.76 -8.16
N GLY A 69 -9.87 -7.91 -9.01
CA GLY A 69 -11.07 -8.24 -9.79
C GLY A 69 -12.37 -7.86 -9.10
#